data_AF-A0A2V8S133-F1
#
_entry.id   AF-A0A2V8S133-F1
#
_cell.length_a   1.000
_cell.length_b   1.000
_cell.length_c   1.000
_cell.angle_alpha   90.00
_cell.angle_beta   90.00
_cell.angle_gamma   90.00
#
_symmetry.space_group_name_H-M   'P 1'
#
loop_
_entity.id
_entity.type
_entity.pdbx_description
1 polymer ?
#
loop_
_entity_poly.entity_id
_entity_poly.type
_entity_poly.pdbx_seq_one_letter_code
_entity_poly.pdbx_strand_id
1 'polypeptide(L)'
;MDWTPAPTNTHQDHVIAHVVGATVLGYFGADEAAHFVLDIGFIWTILLDGEMALTLERTALAELNVAEDERAALRADVRALYETDTHTPLARIAPAPVGCQIVAVEFYTDEARRRLLIECESANLCVETMLATGAVEITAQPAE
;
A
#
# COMPACT_ATOMS: atom_id res chain seq x y z
N MET A 1 11.78 -11.32 -18.30
CA MET A 1 10.43 -10.92 -17.84
C MET A 1 10.57 -9.43 -17.70
N ASP A 2 10.05 -8.71 -18.68
CA ASP A 2 10.60 -7.41 -19.08
C ASP A 2 9.59 -6.33 -18.72
N TRP A 3 9.62 -5.96 -17.44
CA TRP A 3 8.82 -4.85 -16.94
C TRP A 3 9.12 -3.59 -17.73
N THR A 4 8.08 -2.99 -18.29
CA THR A 4 8.20 -1.75 -19.05
C THR A 4 7.60 -0.61 -18.25
N PRO A 5 8.31 0.52 -18.10
CA PRO A 5 7.76 1.72 -17.47
C PRO A 5 6.44 2.10 -18.15
N ALA A 6 5.42 2.36 -17.35
CA ALA A 6 4.11 2.74 -17.81
C ALA A 6 3.75 4.13 -17.32
N PRO A 7 3.12 4.96 -18.16
CA PRO A 7 2.69 6.28 -17.73
C PRO A 7 1.55 6.15 -16.72
N THR A 8 1.56 7.04 -15.74
CA THR A 8 0.44 7.31 -14.84
C THR A 8 -0.52 8.31 -15.46
N ASN A 9 -1.78 8.27 -15.04
CA ASN A 9 -2.78 9.26 -15.41
C ASN A 9 -2.76 10.45 -14.43
N THR A 10 -3.46 11.55 -14.76
CA THR A 10 -3.50 12.76 -13.94
C THR A 10 -3.98 12.53 -12.50
N HIS A 11 -4.87 11.56 -12.27
CA HIS A 11 -5.33 11.23 -10.93
C HIS A 11 -4.25 10.50 -10.13
N GLN A 12 -3.60 9.50 -10.74
CA GLN A 12 -2.48 8.79 -10.14
C GLN A 12 -1.31 9.74 -9.85
N ASP A 13 -0.99 10.67 -10.75
CA ASP A 13 0.03 11.70 -10.51
C ASP A 13 -0.30 12.55 -9.27
N HIS A 14 -1.57 12.90 -9.09
CA HIS A 14 -2.02 13.66 -7.92
C HIS A 14 -1.91 12.84 -6.63
N VAL A 15 -2.28 11.55 -6.67
CA VAL A 15 -2.13 10.64 -5.52
C VAL A 15 -0.65 10.46 -5.18
N ILE A 16 0.20 10.17 -6.18
CA ILE A 16 1.66 10.01 -6.00
C ILE A 16 2.27 11.26 -5.38
N ALA A 17 1.95 12.44 -5.90
CA ALA A 17 2.44 13.69 -5.34
C ALA A 17 2.01 13.93 -3.88
N HIS A 18 0.90 13.32 -3.44
CA HIS A 18 0.42 13.42 -2.07
C HIS A 18 1.07 12.41 -1.12
N VAL A 19 1.41 11.21 -1.61
CA VAL A 19 2.02 10.16 -0.78
C VAL A 19 3.55 10.28 -0.72
N VAL A 20 4.20 10.89 -1.72
CA VAL A 20 5.63 11.18 -1.65
C VAL A 20 5.91 12.13 -0.47
N GLY A 21 6.83 11.72 0.40
CA GLY A 21 7.14 12.38 1.66
C GLY A 21 6.34 11.88 2.87
N ALA A 22 5.30 11.06 2.68
CA ALA A 22 4.63 10.36 3.77
C ALA A 22 5.37 9.08 4.15
N THR A 23 5.18 8.63 5.38
CA THR A 23 5.77 7.38 5.90
C THR A 23 4.75 6.24 5.84
N VAL A 24 5.11 5.12 5.23
CA VAL A 24 4.32 3.89 5.33
C VAL A 24 4.53 3.29 6.71
N LEU A 25 3.44 3.11 7.47
CA LEU A 25 3.44 2.48 8.79
C LEU A 25 3.25 0.97 8.70
N GLY A 26 2.42 0.52 7.76
CA GLY A 26 2.13 -0.88 7.51
C GLY A 26 1.29 -1.09 6.27
N TYR A 27 1.12 -2.33 5.87
CA TYR A 27 0.37 -2.70 4.68
C TYR A 27 -0.38 -4.03 4.83
N PHE A 28 -1.44 -4.20 4.04
CA PHE A 28 -2.21 -5.43 3.97
C PHE A 28 -2.90 -5.57 2.60
N GLY A 29 -3.30 -6.79 2.25
CA GLY A 29 -4.13 -7.06 1.08
C GLY A 29 -5.57 -7.36 1.49
N ALA A 30 -6.55 -6.75 0.81
CA ALA A 30 -7.97 -7.03 0.96
C ALA A 30 -8.70 -6.62 -0.34
N ASP A 31 -9.84 -7.23 -0.65
CA ASP A 31 -10.68 -6.86 -1.80
C ASP A 31 -9.91 -6.73 -3.14
N GLU A 32 -8.97 -7.65 -3.39
CA GLU A 32 -8.11 -7.64 -4.59
C GLU A 32 -7.29 -6.34 -4.73
N ALA A 33 -6.98 -5.67 -3.61
CA ALA A 33 -6.18 -4.46 -3.59
C ALA A 33 -5.08 -4.54 -2.51
N ALA A 34 -4.02 -3.76 -2.71
CA ALA A 34 -3.02 -3.50 -1.70
C ALA A 34 -3.37 -2.20 -0.98
N HIS A 35 -3.28 -2.21 0.35
CA HIS A 35 -3.56 -1.06 1.19
C HIS A 35 -2.34 -0.70 2.03
N PHE A 36 -1.97 0.58 2.05
CA PHE A 36 -0.86 1.14 2.79
C PHE A 36 -1.39 2.16 3.79
N VAL A 37 -1.06 1.97 5.06
CA VAL A 37 -1.40 2.90 6.14
C VAL A 37 -0.28 3.94 6.21
N LEU A 38 -0.64 5.22 6.08
CA LEU A 38 0.33 6.32 6.08
C LEU A 38 0.25 7.13 7.37
N ASP A 39 1.39 7.66 7.82
CA ASP A 39 1.50 8.52 9.01
C ASP A 39 0.66 9.81 8.95
N ILE A 40 0.20 10.20 7.76
CA ILE A 40 -0.67 11.35 7.51
C ILE A 40 -2.17 11.08 7.73
N GLY A 41 -2.58 9.89 8.22
CA GLY A 41 -3.99 9.58 8.52
C GLY A 41 -4.81 9.09 7.31
N PHE A 42 -4.13 8.67 6.25
CA PHE A 42 -4.74 8.16 5.02
C PHE A 42 -4.35 6.70 4.78
N ILE A 43 -5.24 5.98 4.10
CA ILE A 43 -4.92 4.70 3.48
C ILE A 43 -4.77 4.94 1.97
N TRP A 44 -3.60 4.58 1.46
CA TRP A 44 -3.34 4.52 0.02
C TRP A 44 -3.65 3.12 -0.48
N THR A 45 -4.56 3.02 -1.44
CA THR A 45 -5.01 1.77 -2.04
C THR A 45 -4.50 1.67 -3.47
N ILE A 46 -3.95 0.52 -3.83
CA ILE A 46 -3.53 0.16 -5.18
C ILE A 46 -4.42 -1.01 -5.65
N LEU A 47 -5.22 -0.77 -6.69
CA LEU A 47 -6.15 -1.73 -7.27
C LEU A 47 -5.43 -2.68 -8.24
N LEU A 48 -6.11 -3.78 -8.62
CA LEU A 48 -5.56 -4.80 -9.52
C LEU A 48 -5.00 -4.26 -10.85
N ASP A 49 -5.60 -3.22 -11.40
CA ASP A 49 -5.19 -2.62 -12.66
C ASP A 49 -4.11 -1.54 -12.51
N GLY A 50 -3.70 -1.27 -11.28
CA GLY A 50 -2.73 -0.23 -10.92
C GLY A 50 -3.37 1.13 -10.66
N GLU A 51 -4.71 1.27 -10.74
CA GLU A 51 -5.38 2.47 -10.27
C GLU A 51 -5.11 2.68 -8.78
N MET A 52 -5.11 3.95 -8.39
CA MET A 52 -4.71 4.37 -7.05
C MET A 52 -5.82 5.21 -6.44
N ALA A 53 -6.11 4.98 -5.16
CA ALA A 53 -7.01 5.81 -4.39
C ALA A 53 -6.34 6.20 -3.08
N LEU A 54 -6.55 7.45 -2.65
CA LEU A 54 -6.11 7.92 -1.34
C LEU A 54 -7.33 8.37 -0.56
N THR A 55 -7.57 7.72 0.58
CA THR A 55 -8.82 7.94 1.34
C THR A 55 -8.51 8.02 2.82
N LEU A 56 -9.31 8.80 3.55
CA LEU A 56 -9.20 8.84 5.01
C LEU A 56 -9.36 7.43 5.57
N GLU A 57 -8.49 7.07 6.50
CA GLU A 57 -8.44 5.73 7.10
C GLU A 57 -9.81 5.21 7.55
N ARG A 58 -10.57 6.04 8.28
CA ARG A 58 -11.89 5.64 8.78
C ARG A 58 -12.87 5.27 7.66
N THR A 59 -12.82 6.00 6.55
CA THR A 59 -13.67 5.76 5.38
C THR A 59 -13.20 4.51 4.65
N ALA A 60 -11.90 4.41 4.36
CA ALA A 60 -11.31 3.25 3.69
C ALA A 60 -11.65 1.94 4.42
N LEU A 61 -11.44 1.87 5.75
CA LEU A 61 -11.76 0.68 6.54
C LEU A 61 -13.27 0.39 6.64
N ALA A 62 -14.13 1.38 6.48
CA ALA A 62 -15.59 1.18 6.49
C ALA A 62 -16.12 0.63 5.17
N GLU A 63 -15.43 0.91 4.06
CA GLU A 63 -15.82 0.52 2.70
C GLU A 63 -15.28 -0.87 2.30
N LEU A 64 -14.26 -1.39 3.01
CA LEU A 64 -13.75 -2.75 2.79
C LEU A 64 -14.85 -3.80 2.89
N ASN A 65 -14.92 -4.69 1.91
CA ASN A 65 -15.82 -5.84 1.85
C ASN A 65 -15.27 -7.05 2.62
N VAL A 66 -14.98 -6.83 3.91
CA VAL A 66 -14.52 -7.82 4.87
C VAL A 66 -15.52 -8.03 5.99
N ALA A 67 -15.41 -9.14 6.72
CA ALA A 67 -16.27 -9.41 7.88
C ALA A 67 -16.02 -8.37 9.00
N GLU A 68 -17.03 -8.10 9.84
CA GLU A 68 -16.94 -7.05 10.87
C GLU A 68 -15.87 -7.34 11.94
N ASP A 69 -15.60 -8.61 12.26
CA ASP A 69 -14.52 -9.02 13.15
C ASP A 69 -13.15 -8.73 12.54
N GLU A 70 -12.97 -9.01 11.26
CA GLU A 70 -11.77 -8.66 10.50
C GLU A 70 -11.57 -7.15 10.40
N ARG A 71 -12.64 -6.40 10.12
CA ARG A 71 -12.65 -4.94 10.11
C ARG A 71 -12.27 -4.36 11.47
N ALA A 72 -12.78 -4.92 12.56
CA ALA A 72 -12.43 -4.51 13.92
C ALA A 72 -10.96 -4.77 14.22
N ALA A 73 -10.42 -5.92 13.78
CA ALA A 73 -8.99 -6.22 13.90
C ALA A 73 -8.11 -5.24 13.11
N LEU A 74 -8.48 -4.93 11.86
CA LEU A 74 -7.78 -3.92 11.06
C LEU A 74 -7.75 -2.55 11.76
N ARG A 75 -8.88 -2.09 12.29
CA ARG A 75 -8.92 -0.82 13.06
C ARG A 75 -8.01 -0.84 14.28
N ALA A 76 -7.95 -1.98 14.99
CA ALA A 76 -7.08 -2.13 16.16
C ALA A 76 -5.60 -2.09 15.75
N ASP A 77 -5.23 -2.80 14.67
CA ASP A 77 -3.87 -2.79 14.13
C ASP A 77 -3.46 -1.40 13.65
N VAL A 78 -4.32 -0.70 12.90
CA VAL A 78 -4.03 0.66 12.44
C VAL A 78 -3.79 1.59 13.63
N ARG A 79 -4.64 1.53 14.66
CA ARG A 79 -4.42 2.30 15.89
C ARG A 79 -3.08 1.96 16.55
N ALA A 80 -2.74 0.68 16.62
CA ALA A 80 -1.48 0.22 17.19
C ALA A 80 -0.25 0.71 16.39
N LEU A 81 -0.37 0.92 15.07
CA LEU A 81 0.71 1.47 14.24
C LEU A 81 1.04 2.94 14.55
N TYR A 82 0.07 3.75 14.98
CA TYR A 82 0.32 5.14 15.39
C TYR A 82 0.80 5.27 16.83
N GLU A 83 0.40 4.32 17.68
CA GLU A 83 0.91 4.22 19.05
C GLU A 83 2.34 3.69 18.93
N THR A 84 3.35 4.56 19.07
CA THR A 84 4.81 4.29 18.85
C THR A 84 5.43 3.15 19.66
N ASP A 85 4.62 2.34 20.35
CA ASP A 85 5.04 1.13 21.06
C ASP A 85 5.05 -0.06 20.09
N THR A 86 6.22 -0.29 19.49
CA THR A 86 6.52 -1.30 18.46
C THR A 86 6.33 -2.76 18.89
N HIS A 87 5.81 -3.02 20.09
CA HIS A 87 5.66 -4.35 20.65
C HIS A 87 4.24 -4.92 20.54
N THR A 88 3.27 -4.12 20.09
CA THR A 88 1.90 -4.63 19.91
C THR A 88 1.86 -5.53 18.66
N PRO A 89 1.59 -6.84 18.81
CA PRO A 89 1.49 -7.72 17.66
C PRO A 89 0.27 -7.34 16.81
N LEU A 90 0.48 -7.15 15.52
CA LEU A 90 -0.57 -6.85 14.54
C LEU A 90 -1.17 -8.17 14.05
N ALA A 91 -2.51 -8.22 13.94
CA ALA A 91 -3.23 -9.44 13.57
C ALA A 91 -3.42 -9.59 12.05
N ARG A 92 -3.54 -8.48 11.33
CA ARG A 92 -3.95 -8.37 9.93
C ARG A 92 -3.01 -7.51 9.10
N ILE A 93 -2.31 -6.57 9.73
CA ILE A 93 -1.39 -5.65 9.04
C ILE A 93 0.05 -6.12 9.21
N ALA A 94 0.80 -6.17 8.11
CA ALA A 94 2.24 -6.31 8.14
C ALA A 94 2.87 -4.94 8.43
N PRO A 95 3.72 -4.80 9.47
CA PRO A 95 4.40 -3.54 9.73
C PRO A 95 5.38 -3.22 8.58
N ALA A 96 5.50 -1.94 8.24
CA ALA A 96 6.47 -1.50 7.26
C ALA A 96 7.91 -1.65 7.81
N PRO A 97 8.91 -1.83 6.94
CA PRO A 97 10.30 -1.75 7.35
C PRO A 97 10.62 -0.38 7.98
N VAL A 98 11.65 -0.35 8.85
CA VAL A 98 12.12 0.91 9.46
C VAL A 98 12.59 1.88 8.37
N GLY A 99 12.19 3.15 8.48
CA GLY A 99 12.62 4.20 7.55
C GLY A 99 11.90 4.15 6.20
N CYS A 100 10.61 3.75 6.16
CA CYS A 100 9.84 3.74 4.92
C CYS A 100 9.14 5.08 4.61
N GLN A 101 9.87 6.19 4.63
CA GLN A 101 9.39 7.45 4.06
C GLN A 101 9.49 7.39 2.53
N ILE A 102 8.37 7.58 1.84
CA ILE A 102 8.28 7.44 0.38
C ILE A 102 9.05 8.56 -0.30
N VAL A 103 9.99 8.22 -1.17
CA VAL A 103 10.80 9.18 -1.96
C VAL A 103 10.37 9.22 -3.42
N ALA A 104 9.91 8.09 -3.96
CA ALA A 104 9.45 7.97 -5.33
C ALA A 104 8.47 6.80 -5.49
N VAL A 105 7.69 6.85 -6.57
CA VAL A 105 6.78 5.78 -6.97
C VAL A 105 6.95 5.58 -8.47
N GLU A 106 7.27 4.35 -8.88
CA GLU A 106 7.43 3.98 -10.26
C GLU A 106 6.40 2.92 -10.66
N PHE A 107 5.83 3.07 -11.86
CA PHE A 107 4.80 2.19 -12.38
C PHE A 107 5.30 1.41 -13.59
N TYR A 108 5.07 0.10 -13.55
CA TYR A 108 5.51 -0.83 -14.57
C TYR A 108 4.36 -1.76 -14.98
N THR A 109 4.41 -2.19 -16.23
CA THR A 109 3.48 -3.20 -16.77
C THR A 109 4.21 -4.29 -17.51
N ASP A 110 3.63 -5.49 -17.45
CA ASP A 110 4.04 -6.67 -18.22
C ASP A 110 2.78 -7.46 -18.57
N GLU A 111 2.28 -7.28 -19.80
CA GLU A 111 1.01 -7.86 -20.27
C GLU A 111 -0.18 -7.63 -19.30
N ALA A 112 -0.61 -8.69 -18.61
CA ALA A 112 -1.71 -8.69 -17.65
C ALA A 112 -1.28 -8.36 -16.21
N ARG A 113 0.00 -8.06 -15.99
CA ARG A 113 0.57 -7.74 -14.68
C ARG A 113 0.82 -6.26 -14.54
N ARG A 114 0.70 -5.77 -13.31
CA ARG A 114 1.12 -4.43 -12.92
C ARG A 114 2.13 -4.55 -11.80
N ARG A 115 3.06 -3.61 -11.78
CA ARG A 115 4.00 -3.48 -10.67
C ARG A 115 4.09 -2.00 -10.30
N LEU A 116 3.86 -1.71 -9.02
CA LEU A 116 4.28 -0.45 -8.42
C LEU A 116 5.53 -0.72 -7.59
N LEU A 117 6.59 0.03 -7.85
CA LEU A 117 7.74 0.14 -6.98
C LEU A 117 7.59 1.42 -6.16
N ILE A 118 7.47 1.28 -4.84
CA ILE A 118 7.43 2.37 -3.88
C ILE A 118 8.82 2.45 -3.27
N GLU A 119 9.57 3.46 -3.68
CA GLU A 119 10.90 3.69 -3.14
C GLU A 119 10.76 4.42 -1.81
N CYS A 120 11.35 3.88 -0.75
CA CYS A 120 11.49 4.59 0.51
C CYS A 120 12.98 4.81 0.85
N GLU A 121 13.25 5.71 1.80
CA GLU A 121 14.62 6.08 2.20
C GLU A 121 15.52 4.89 2.59
N SER A 122 14.96 3.84 3.21
CA SER A 122 15.73 2.71 3.75
C SER A 122 15.32 1.33 3.23
N ALA A 123 14.14 1.21 2.61
CA ALA A 123 13.62 -0.03 2.06
C ALA A 123 12.58 0.28 1.00
N ASN A 124 12.46 -0.54 -0.04
CA ASN A 124 11.44 -0.37 -1.05
C ASN A 124 10.29 -1.35 -0.78
N LEU A 125 9.07 -0.94 -1.12
CA LEU A 125 7.91 -1.81 -1.16
C LEU A 125 7.52 -2.03 -2.62
N CYS A 126 7.27 -3.27 -2.99
CA CYS A 126 6.83 -3.62 -4.34
C CYS A 126 5.46 -4.27 -4.28
N VAL A 127 4.53 -3.69 -5.02
CA VAL A 127 3.21 -4.26 -5.25
C VAL A 127 3.19 -4.87 -6.63
N GLU A 128 2.88 -6.16 -6.69
CA GLU A 128 2.62 -6.84 -7.95
C GLU A 128 1.18 -7.31 -7.99
N THR A 129 0.51 -7.03 -9.09
CA THR A 129 -0.85 -7.47 -9.33
C THR A 129 -0.94 -8.30 -10.61
N MET A 130 -1.90 -9.21 -10.66
CA MET A 130 -2.19 -10.03 -11.82
C MET A 130 -3.69 -10.00 -12.14
N LEU A 131 -4.05 -9.29 -13.21
CA LEU A 131 -5.44 -9.11 -13.64
C LEU A 131 -6.16 -10.43 -13.92
N ALA A 132 -5.44 -11.42 -14.43
CA ALA A 132 -6.02 -12.71 -14.81
C ALA A 132 -6.47 -13.56 -13.61
N THR A 133 -5.87 -13.35 -12.43
CA THR A 133 -6.13 -14.17 -11.24
C THR A 133 -6.67 -13.39 -10.06
N GLY A 134 -6.72 -12.05 -10.14
CA GLY A 134 -7.04 -11.18 -9.01
C GLY A 134 -5.98 -11.22 -7.90
N ALA A 135 -4.76 -11.66 -8.21
CA ALA A 135 -3.70 -11.77 -7.21
C ALA A 135 -3.07 -10.41 -6.95
N VAL A 136 -2.83 -10.12 -5.68
CA VAL A 136 -2.06 -8.96 -5.20
C VAL A 136 -1.00 -9.46 -4.23
N GLU A 137 0.24 -9.09 -4.47
CA GLU A 137 1.37 -9.42 -3.62
C GLU A 137 2.11 -8.14 -3.22
N ILE A 138 2.46 -8.02 -1.95
CA ILE A 138 3.23 -6.90 -1.41
C ILE A 138 4.52 -7.49 -0.85
N THR A 139 5.66 -7.01 -1.31
CA THR A 139 6.98 -7.47 -0.87
C THR A 139 7.83 -6.28 -0.42
N ALA A 140 8.55 -6.46 0.69
CA ALA A 140 9.58 -5.53 1.11
C ALA A 140 10.93 -5.98 0.56
N GLN A 141 11.69 -5.05 -0.01
CA GLN A 141 13.03 -5.28 -0.53
C GLN A 141 13.98 -4.19 0.01
N PRO A 142 15.28 -4.49 0.17
CA PRO A 142 16.25 -3.46 0.56
C PRO A 142 16.29 -2.34 -0.50
N ALA A 143 16.51 -1.09 -0.06
CA ALA A 143 16.81 0.00 -0.99
C ALA A 143 18.17 -0.26 -1.66
N GLU A 144 18.27 -0.02 -2.97
CA GLU A 144 19.51 -0.17 -3.76
C GLU A 144 20.45 1.03 -3.62
#